data_AF-A0A344UIB5-F1
#
_entry.id   AF-A0A344UIB5-F1
#
_cell.length_a   1.000
_cell.length_b   1.000
_cell.length_c   1.000
_cell.angle_alpha   90.00
_cell.angle_beta   90.00
_cell.angle_gamma   90.00
#
_symmetry.space_group_name_H-M   'P 1'
#
loop_
_entity.id
_entity.type
_entity.pdbx_description
1 polymer ?
#
loop_
_entity_poly.entity_id
_entity_poly.type
_entity_poly.pdbx_seq_one_letter_code
_entity_poly.pdbx_strand_id
1 'polypeptide(L)'
;MGCSVLATCSMFSFFTYLLPILRTQSALPPAQDSQALLLCGLGIAAGGWLGGRLADWRLAPSLAGSLSTAGLSLALFHHFAAQQSAALALVAAFAVCMLLQAWIIRLAGSAASRASTLNIGAFNLGNALGAWAGGLALEHGWGLSNLSLLAAAFALTALLAASALSVAQTAPSPAQT
;
A
#
# COMPACT_ATOMS: atom_id res chain seq x y z
N MET A 1 6.95 1.45 12.46
CA MET A 1 5.68 2.19 12.66
C MET A 1 5.49 3.29 11.62
N GLY A 2 6.39 4.27 11.49
CA GLY A 2 6.25 5.33 10.44
C GLY A 2 6.10 4.79 9.01
N CYS A 3 6.92 3.80 8.61
CA CYS A 3 6.79 3.14 7.30
C CYS A 3 5.43 2.45 7.11
N SER A 4 4.89 1.84 8.18
CA SER A 4 3.58 1.18 8.15
C SER A 4 2.44 2.18 7.95
N VAL A 5 2.53 3.36 8.58
CA VAL A 5 1.58 4.45 8.37
C VAL A 5 1.65 4.91 6.91
N LEU A 6 2.84 5.21 6.37
CA LEU A 6 3.01 5.68 4.99
C LEU A 6 2.54 4.66 3.94
N ALA A 7 2.86 3.38 4.12
CA ALA A 7 2.40 2.31 3.25
C ALA A 7 0.86 2.21 3.27
N THR A 8 0.25 2.41 4.43
CA THR A 8 -1.22 2.40 4.57
C THR A 8 -1.86 3.69 4.03
N CYS A 9 -1.20 4.84 4.14
CA CYS A 9 -1.62 6.08 3.50
C CYS A 9 -1.67 5.92 1.97
N SER A 10 -0.66 5.28 1.39
CA SER A 10 -0.66 4.91 -0.03
C SER A 10 -1.88 4.07 -0.37
N MET A 11 -2.14 3.04 0.43
CA MET A 11 -3.27 2.15 0.22
C MET A 11 -4.61 2.91 0.19
N PHE A 12 -4.88 3.72 1.21
CA PHE A 12 -6.19 4.37 1.38
C PHE A 12 -6.37 5.68 0.64
N SER A 13 -5.30 6.35 0.19
CA SER A 13 -5.43 7.54 -0.67
C SER A 13 -5.99 7.20 -2.06
N PHE A 14 -5.79 5.96 -2.52
CA PHE A 14 -6.39 5.45 -3.75
C PHE A 14 -7.63 4.58 -3.49
N PHE A 15 -7.54 3.59 -2.59
CA PHE A 15 -8.60 2.60 -2.38
C PHE A 15 -9.94 3.23 -1.93
N THR A 16 -9.90 4.30 -1.13
CA THR A 16 -11.08 5.05 -0.70
C THR A 16 -11.92 5.55 -1.88
N TYR A 17 -11.26 5.87 -3.00
CA TYR A 17 -11.88 6.45 -4.19
C TYR A 17 -11.91 5.48 -5.38
N LEU A 18 -11.64 4.18 -5.14
CA LEU A 18 -11.44 3.19 -6.19
C LEU A 18 -12.60 3.12 -7.19
N LEU A 19 -13.83 2.96 -6.71
CA LEU A 19 -15.00 2.85 -7.61
C LEU A 19 -15.25 4.14 -8.40
N PRO A 20 -15.27 5.35 -7.78
CA PRO A 20 -15.30 6.60 -8.53
C PRO A 20 -14.21 6.69 -9.61
N ILE A 21 -12.98 6.30 -9.30
CA ILE A 21 -11.84 6.31 -10.22
C ILE A 21 -12.09 5.34 -11.39
N LEU A 22 -12.49 4.10 -11.13
CA LEU A 22 -12.73 3.09 -12.18
C LEU A 22 -13.92 3.47 -13.08
N ARG A 23 -14.98 4.04 -12.52
CA ARG A 23 -16.13 4.49 -13.30
C ARG A 23 -15.78 5.67 -14.21
N THR A 24 -14.99 6.63 -13.71
CA THR A 24 -14.66 7.84 -14.46
C THR A 24 -13.54 7.63 -15.47
N GLN A 25 -12.53 6.83 -15.16
CA GLN A 25 -11.38 6.64 -16.04
C GLN A 25 -11.46 5.38 -16.88
N SER A 26 -11.97 4.28 -16.33
CA SER A 26 -12.03 2.99 -17.02
C SER A 26 -13.39 2.69 -17.63
N ALA A 27 -14.33 3.65 -17.54
CA ALA A 27 -15.73 3.49 -17.92
C ALA A 27 -16.40 2.25 -17.29
N LEU A 28 -15.97 1.86 -16.09
CA LEU A 28 -16.49 0.67 -15.41
C LEU A 28 -18.00 0.86 -15.13
N PRO A 29 -18.88 -0.03 -15.62
CA PRO A 29 -20.31 0.05 -15.34
C PRO A 29 -20.60 -0.19 -13.85
N PRO A 30 -21.58 0.50 -13.23
CA PRO A 30 -21.96 0.26 -11.83
C PRO A 30 -22.32 -1.19 -11.50
N ALA A 31 -22.86 -1.93 -12.47
CA ALA A 31 -23.17 -3.36 -12.33
C ALA A 31 -21.93 -4.24 -12.10
N GLN A 32 -20.72 -3.74 -12.39
CA GLN A 32 -19.44 -4.45 -12.22
C GLN A 32 -18.70 -4.05 -10.94
N ASP A 33 -19.24 -3.15 -10.11
CA ASP A 33 -18.61 -2.73 -8.86
C ASP A 33 -18.27 -3.93 -7.95
N SER A 34 -19.21 -4.86 -7.77
CA SER A 34 -19.00 -6.05 -6.95
C SER A 34 -17.89 -6.94 -7.51
N GLN A 35 -17.73 -7.01 -8.84
CA GLN A 35 -16.66 -7.77 -9.48
C GLN A 35 -15.29 -7.10 -9.25
N ALA A 36 -15.22 -5.77 -9.35
CA ALA A 36 -14.02 -5.02 -9.06
C ALA A 36 -13.60 -5.16 -7.59
N LEU A 37 -14.55 -5.07 -6.65
CA LEU A 37 -14.30 -5.27 -5.23
C LEU A 37 -13.92 -6.73 -4.91
N LEU A 38 -14.53 -7.71 -5.60
CA LEU A 38 -14.15 -9.12 -5.47
C LEU A 38 -12.71 -9.34 -5.94
N LEU A 39 -12.33 -8.78 -7.10
CA LEU A 39 -10.96 -8.85 -7.61
C LEU A 39 -9.96 -8.22 -6.64
N CYS A 40 -10.30 -7.06 -6.07
CA CYS A 40 -9.51 -6.44 -4.99
C CYS A 40 -9.39 -7.37 -3.78
N GLY A 41 -10.50 -7.95 -3.31
CA GLY A 41 -10.51 -8.86 -2.17
C GLY A 41 -9.64 -10.09 -2.40
N LEU A 42 -9.72 -10.68 -3.60
CA LEU A 42 -8.85 -11.79 -4.02
C LEU A 42 -7.37 -11.36 -4.09
N GLY A 43 -7.10 -10.18 -4.62
CA GLY A 43 -5.75 -9.60 -4.64
C GLY A 43 -5.18 -9.44 -3.23
N ILE A 44 -5.95 -8.85 -2.31
CA ILE A 44 -5.56 -8.69 -0.90
C ILE A 44 -5.31 -10.04 -0.23
N ALA A 45 -6.20 -11.02 -0.44
CA ALA A 45 -6.06 -12.37 0.11
C ALA A 45 -4.80 -13.08 -0.41
N ALA A 46 -4.58 -13.04 -1.73
CA ALA A 46 -3.39 -13.57 -2.38
C ALA A 46 -2.13 -12.86 -1.87
N GLY A 47 -2.19 -11.54 -1.72
CA GLY A 47 -1.14 -10.70 -1.15
C GLY A 47 -0.76 -11.06 0.26
N GLY A 48 -1.75 -11.43 1.09
CA GLY A 48 -1.51 -11.97 2.42
C GLY A 48 -0.72 -13.25 2.42
N TRP A 49 -1.12 -14.19 1.57
CA TRP A 49 -0.45 -15.47 1.46
C TRP A 49 0.97 -15.33 0.87
N LEU A 50 1.13 -14.58 -0.23
CA LEU A 50 2.41 -14.30 -0.89
C LEU A 50 3.34 -13.49 0.03
N GLY A 51 2.83 -12.43 0.66
CA GLY A 51 3.56 -11.60 1.62
C GLY A 51 4.01 -12.42 2.83
N GLY A 52 3.15 -13.33 3.30
CA GLY A 52 3.45 -14.48 4.16
C GLY A 52 4.80 -15.11 3.85
N ARG A 53 4.84 -15.76 2.69
CA ARG A 53 5.98 -16.57 2.23
C ARG A 53 7.22 -15.75 1.88
N LEU A 54 7.04 -14.57 1.30
CA LEU A 54 8.12 -13.68 0.90
C LEU A 54 8.85 -13.08 2.10
N ALA A 55 8.11 -12.64 3.11
CA ALA A 55 8.71 -12.10 4.33
C ALA A 55 9.41 -13.17 5.18
N ASP A 56 8.89 -14.41 5.18
CA ASP A 56 9.59 -15.59 5.72
C ASP A 56 10.94 -15.83 5.04
N TRP A 57 11.03 -15.56 3.73
CA TRP A 57 12.26 -15.73 2.97
C TRP A 57 13.26 -14.60 3.26
N ARG A 58 12.90 -13.35 2.94
CA ARG A 58 13.75 -12.18 3.15
C ARG A 58 12.90 -10.91 3.32
N LEU A 59 12.62 -10.53 4.57
CA LEU A 59 11.77 -9.40 4.92
C LEU A 59 12.09 -8.08 4.19
N ALA A 60 13.34 -7.60 4.27
CA ALA A 60 13.71 -6.29 3.72
C ALA A 60 13.53 -6.20 2.18
N PRO A 61 14.07 -7.11 1.36
CA PRO A 61 13.83 -7.06 -0.08
C PRO A 61 12.38 -7.36 -0.46
N SER A 62 11.64 -8.15 0.31
CA SER A 62 10.20 -8.35 0.09
C SER A 62 9.40 -7.07 0.33
N LEU A 63 9.70 -6.34 1.40
CA LEU A 63 9.09 -5.04 1.68
C LEU A 63 9.41 -4.04 0.56
N ALA A 64 10.67 -3.95 0.16
CA ALA A 64 11.08 -3.06 -0.93
C ALA A 64 10.40 -3.42 -2.26
N GLY A 65 10.33 -4.71 -2.59
CA GLY A 65 9.68 -5.22 -3.79
C GLY A 65 8.17 -4.95 -3.81
N SER A 66 7.48 -5.12 -2.68
CA SER A 66 6.04 -4.84 -2.58
C SER A 66 5.73 -3.36 -2.67
N LEU A 67 6.51 -2.48 -2.00
CA LEU A 67 6.33 -1.03 -2.09
C LEU A 67 6.65 -0.52 -3.50
N SER A 68 7.69 -1.05 -4.15
CA SER A 68 8.04 -0.71 -5.53
C SER A 68 6.95 -1.15 -6.51
N THR A 69 6.44 -2.38 -6.36
CA THR A 69 5.36 -2.91 -7.20
C THR A 69 4.07 -2.11 -7.00
N ALA A 70 3.73 -1.75 -5.76
CA ALA A 70 2.57 -0.90 -5.47
C ALA A 70 2.70 0.48 -6.13
N GLY A 71 3.84 1.16 -5.92
CA GLY A 71 4.09 2.47 -6.51
C GLY A 71 4.08 2.45 -8.04
N LEU A 72 4.72 1.43 -8.65
CA LEU A 72 4.74 1.26 -10.10
C LEU A 72 3.34 0.96 -10.65
N SER A 73 2.58 0.07 -10.01
CA SER A 73 1.22 -0.27 -10.45
C SER A 73 0.32 0.96 -10.43
N LEU A 74 0.43 1.79 -9.40
CA LEU A 74 -0.33 3.04 -9.27
C LEU A 74 0.11 4.11 -10.29
N ALA A 75 1.41 4.24 -10.55
CA ALA A 75 1.92 5.15 -11.57
C ALA A 75 1.50 4.73 -12.99
N LEU A 76 1.53 3.43 -13.28
CA LEU A 76 1.02 2.88 -14.53
C LEU A 76 -0.50 3.03 -14.62
N PHE A 77 -1.22 2.87 -13.51
CA PHE A 77 -2.67 3.04 -13.49
C PHE A 77 -3.07 4.42 -14.00
N HIS A 78 -2.38 5.48 -13.59
CA HIS A 78 -2.64 6.84 -14.08
C HIS A 78 -2.66 6.95 -15.62
N HIS A 79 -1.79 6.21 -16.30
CA HIS A 79 -1.61 6.29 -17.76
C HIS A 79 -2.50 5.30 -18.51
N PHE A 80 -2.77 4.13 -17.92
CA PHE A 80 -3.46 3.02 -18.60
C PHE A 80 -4.89 2.79 -18.10
N ALA A 81 -5.39 3.61 -17.17
CA ALA A 81 -6.73 3.45 -16.59
C ALA A 81 -7.85 3.53 -17.63
N ALA A 82 -7.63 4.15 -18.80
CA ALA A 82 -8.60 4.20 -19.90
C ALA A 82 -8.97 2.82 -20.44
N GLN A 83 -8.07 1.84 -20.36
CA GLN A 83 -8.34 0.47 -20.77
C GLN A 83 -8.79 -0.35 -19.55
N GLN A 84 -10.07 -0.72 -19.50
CA GLN A 84 -10.67 -1.39 -18.34
C GLN A 84 -9.91 -2.65 -17.88
N SER A 85 -9.45 -3.49 -18.81
CA SER A 85 -8.67 -4.68 -18.47
C SER A 85 -7.32 -4.35 -17.83
N ALA A 86 -6.63 -3.31 -18.34
CA ALA A 86 -5.36 -2.84 -17.79
C ALA A 86 -5.57 -2.23 -16.39
N ALA A 87 -6.63 -1.43 -16.22
CA ALA A 87 -7.01 -0.84 -14.94
C ALA A 87 -7.25 -1.91 -13.86
N LEU A 88 -8.05 -2.94 -14.18
CA LEU A 88 -8.34 -4.05 -13.27
C LEU A 88 -7.10 -4.88 -12.94
N ALA A 89 -6.22 -5.14 -13.92
CA ALA A 89 -4.97 -5.85 -13.69
C ALA A 89 -4.02 -5.09 -12.76
N LEU A 90 -3.89 -3.76 -12.95
CA LEU A 90 -3.06 -2.90 -12.12
C LEU A 90 -3.61 -2.76 -10.70
N VAL A 91 -4.94 -2.67 -10.55
CA VAL A 91 -5.60 -2.71 -9.25
C VAL A 91 -5.35 -4.04 -8.53
N ALA A 92 -5.42 -5.17 -9.25
CA ALA A 92 -5.11 -6.48 -8.68
C ALA A 92 -3.65 -6.58 -8.23
N ALA A 93 -2.69 -6.11 -9.04
CA ALA A 93 -1.27 -6.09 -8.70
C ALA A 93 -0.99 -5.23 -7.46
N PHE A 94 -1.62 -4.05 -7.38
CA PHE A 94 -1.58 -3.21 -6.19
C PHE A 94 -2.20 -3.90 -4.97
N ALA A 95 -3.35 -4.55 -5.13
CA ALA A 95 -4.05 -5.25 -4.05
C ALA A 95 -3.22 -6.38 -3.44
N VAL A 96 -2.47 -7.12 -4.27
CA VAL A 96 -1.51 -8.14 -3.81
C VAL A 96 -0.41 -7.54 -2.93
N CYS A 97 -0.07 -6.26 -3.07
CA CYS A 97 0.98 -5.64 -2.28
C CYS A 97 0.49 -5.12 -0.90
N MET A 98 -0.82 -5.12 -0.64
CA MET A 98 -1.42 -4.46 0.54
C MET A 98 -1.18 -5.16 1.89
N LEU A 99 -0.71 -6.43 1.95
CA LEU A 99 -0.74 -7.21 3.19
C LEU A 99 0.61 -7.57 3.86
N LEU A 100 1.74 -6.96 3.49
CA LEU A 100 3.01 -7.22 4.19
C LEU A 100 3.03 -6.80 5.68
N GLN A 101 2.02 -6.06 6.14
CA GLN A 101 1.95 -5.46 7.48
C GLN A 101 1.75 -6.48 8.62
N ALA A 102 1.20 -7.67 8.35
CA ALA A 102 0.97 -8.70 9.38
C ALA A 102 2.28 -9.30 9.94
N TRP A 103 3.40 -9.13 9.23
CA TRP A 103 4.68 -9.74 9.57
C TRP A 103 5.43 -9.07 10.73
N ILE A 104 5.26 -7.76 10.91
CA ILE A 104 5.94 -6.99 11.97
C ILE A 104 5.56 -7.51 13.37
N ILE A 105 4.36 -8.07 13.52
CA ILE A 105 3.85 -8.62 14.78
C ILE A 105 4.55 -9.94 15.14
N ARG A 106 4.91 -10.78 14.15
CA ARG A 106 5.55 -12.09 14.39
C ARG A 106 6.98 -11.95 14.92
N LEU A 107 7.65 -10.84 14.65
CA LEU A 107 9.02 -10.55 15.10
C LEU A 107 9.10 -10.03 16.55
N ALA A 108 7.97 -9.72 17.18
CA ALA A 108 7.94 -9.04 18.48
C ALA A 108 8.05 -9.97 19.70
N GLY A 109 8.09 -11.30 19.52
CA GLY A 109 8.30 -12.27 20.60
C GLY A 109 7.35 -12.05 21.80
N SER A 110 7.89 -11.91 23.01
CA SER A 110 7.13 -11.65 24.25
C SER A 110 6.42 -10.29 24.27
N ALA A 111 6.73 -9.37 23.34
CA ALA A 111 6.07 -8.08 23.17
C ALA A 111 4.98 -8.08 22.08
N ALA A 112 4.59 -9.26 21.55
CA ALA A 112 3.64 -9.40 20.45
C ALA A 112 2.29 -8.70 20.70
N SER A 113 1.75 -8.70 21.93
CA SER A 113 0.49 -8.00 22.22
C SER A 113 0.63 -6.48 22.05
N ARG A 114 1.71 -5.88 22.56
CA ARG A 114 2.00 -4.44 22.41
C ARG A 114 2.29 -4.08 20.95
N ALA A 115 3.06 -4.91 20.25
CA ALA A 115 3.37 -4.70 18.84
C ALA A 115 2.12 -4.81 17.94
N SER A 116 1.20 -5.73 18.26
CA SER A 116 -0.08 -5.87 17.57
C SER A 116 -0.95 -4.63 17.72
N THR A 117 -1.14 -4.14 18.95
CA THR A 117 -1.92 -2.92 19.20
C THR A 117 -1.34 -1.71 18.49
N LEU A 118 -0.01 -1.54 18.51
CA LEU A 118 0.67 -0.45 17.81
C LEU A 118 0.52 -0.58 16.28
N ASN A 119 0.59 -1.79 15.73
CA ASN A 119 0.43 -2.02 14.30
C ASN A 119 -1.01 -1.72 13.83
N ILE A 120 -2.02 -2.14 14.62
CA ILE A 120 -3.42 -1.80 14.37
C ILE A 120 -3.62 -0.28 14.43
N GLY A 121 -3.03 0.38 15.44
CA GLY A 121 -3.06 1.84 15.56
C GLY A 121 -2.42 2.54 14.35
N ALA A 122 -1.25 2.09 13.90
CA ALA A 122 -0.56 2.62 12.73
C ALA A 122 -1.36 2.40 11.43
N PHE A 123 -2.01 1.25 11.29
CA PHE A 123 -2.89 0.96 10.17
C PHE A 123 -4.09 1.91 10.15
N ASN A 124 -4.83 2.02 11.25
CA ASN A 124 -5.99 2.92 11.32
C ASN A 124 -5.61 4.39 11.12
N LEU A 125 -4.48 4.83 11.67
CA LEU A 125 -3.95 6.17 11.44
C LEU A 125 -3.63 6.38 9.96
N GLY A 126 -2.98 5.41 9.31
CA GLY A 126 -2.69 5.46 7.88
C GLY A 126 -3.96 5.46 7.02
N ASN A 127 -5.00 4.71 7.40
CA ASN A 127 -6.30 4.74 6.71
C ASN A 127 -6.91 6.15 6.74
N ALA A 128 -6.95 6.74 7.94
CA ALA A 128 -7.49 8.07 8.15
C ALA A 128 -6.69 9.13 7.38
N LEU A 129 -5.36 9.12 7.51
CA LEU A 129 -4.48 10.07 6.84
C LEU A 129 -4.49 9.91 5.31
N GLY A 130 -4.53 8.66 4.81
CA GLY A 130 -4.62 8.38 3.37
C GLY A 130 -5.91 8.89 2.76
N ALA A 131 -7.05 8.55 3.38
CA ALA A 131 -8.37 9.04 2.94
C ALA A 131 -8.45 10.57 3.03
N TRP A 132 -8.00 11.16 4.15
CA TRP A 132 -7.97 12.61 4.32
C TRP A 132 -7.09 13.32 3.29
N ALA A 133 -5.87 12.82 3.03
CA ALA A 133 -5.00 13.39 2.02
C ALA A 133 -5.60 13.31 0.60
N GLY A 134 -6.28 12.21 0.28
CA GLY A 134 -7.03 12.09 -0.97
C GLY A 134 -8.16 13.11 -1.07
N GLY A 135 -8.94 13.30 0.00
CA GLY A 135 -9.99 14.31 0.07
C GLY A 135 -9.45 15.72 -0.07
N LEU A 136 -8.37 16.04 0.65
CA LEU A 136 -7.69 17.33 0.59
C LEU A 136 -7.18 17.62 -0.83
N ALA A 137 -6.60 16.62 -1.52
CA ALA A 137 -6.15 16.77 -2.90
C ALA A 137 -7.32 17.13 -3.83
N LEU A 138 -8.47 16.45 -3.69
CA LEU A 138 -9.68 16.76 -4.46
C LEU A 138 -10.21 18.17 -4.16
N GLU A 139 -10.21 18.60 -2.89
CA GLU A 139 -10.59 19.98 -2.50
C GLU A 139 -9.70 21.04 -3.14
N HIS A 140 -8.42 20.75 -3.34
CA HIS A 140 -7.46 21.62 -4.02
C HIS A 140 -7.48 21.48 -5.55
N GLY A 141 -8.52 20.86 -6.11
CA GLY A 141 -8.75 20.78 -7.55
C GLY A 141 -8.02 19.65 -8.27
N TRP A 142 -7.44 18.69 -7.54
CA TRP A 142 -6.91 17.49 -8.20
C TRP A 142 -8.06 16.68 -8.80
N GLY A 143 -7.85 16.16 -10.02
CA GLY A 143 -8.74 15.16 -10.59
C GLY A 143 -8.61 13.81 -9.89
N LEU A 144 -9.68 13.00 -9.93
CA LEU A 144 -9.68 11.62 -9.42
C LEU A 144 -8.53 10.77 -9.98
N SER A 145 -8.09 11.04 -11.21
CA SER A 145 -6.95 10.38 -11.85
C SER A 145 -5.62 10.59 -11.14
N ASN A 146 -5.43 11.75 -10.52
CA ASN A 146 -4.20 12.11 -9.84
C ASN A 146 -4.07 11.46 -8.46
N LEU A 147 -5.15 10.91 -7.91
CA LEU A 147 -5.10 10.18 -6.62
C LEU A 147 -4.25 8.91 -6.70
N SER A 148 -4.17 8.29 -7.89
CA SER A 148 -3.25 7.17 -8.12
C SER A 148 -1.78 7.60 -7.99
N LEU A 149 -1.44 8.80 -8.48
CA LEU A 149 -0.09 9.38 -8.34
C LEU A 149 0.21 9.79 -6.89
N LEU A 150 -0.78 10.34 -6.17
CA LEU A 150 -0.66 10.63 -4.73
C LEU A 150 -0.35 9.34 -3.95
N ALA A 151 -1.10 8.28 -4.22
CA ALA A 151 -0.85 6.98 -3.62
C ALA A 151 0.53 6.42 -4.00
N ALA A 152 0.98 6.59 -5.25
CA ALA A 152 2.32 6.20 -5.69
C ALA A 152 3.41 6.97 -4.92
N ALA A 153 3.24 8.27 -4.69
CA ALA A 153 4.16 9.08 -3.89
C ALA A 153 4.24 8.60 -2.44
N PHE A 154 3.12 8.22 -1.82
CA PHE A 154 3.13 7.61 -0.50
C PHE A 154 3.85 6.24 -0.48
N ALA A 155 3.71 5.42 -1.53
CA ALA A 155 4.43 4.14 -1.62
C ALA A 155 5.94 4.36 -1.74
N LEU A 156 6.37 5.33 -2.54
CA LEU A 156 7.78 5.69 -2.70
C LEU A 156 8.38 6.28 -1.42
N THR A 157 7.66 7.14 -0.72
CA THR A 157 8.12 7.68 0.58
C THR A 157 8.22 6.58 1.63
N ALA A 158 7.30 5.62 1.66
CA ALA A 158 7.41 4.43 2.50
C ALA A 158 8.66 3.59 2.14
N LEU A 159 8.96 3.43 0.85
CA LEU A 159 10.14 2.69 0.37
C LEU A 159 11.45 3.37 0.79
N LEU A 160 11.52 4.70 0.66
CA LEU A 160 12.66 5.49 1.11
C LEU A 160 12.85 5.40 2.63
N ALA A 161 11.76 5.48 3.39
CA ALA A 161 11.81 5.31 4.85
C ALA A 161 12.28 3.89 5.24
N ALA A 162 11.79 2.85 4.57
CA ALA A 162 12.17 1.46 4.82
C ALA A 162 13.65 1.19 4.51
N SER A 163 14.14 1.72 3.39
CA SER A 163 15.54 1.56 2.98
C SER A 163 16.50 2.31 3.90
N ALA A 164 16.18 3.54 4.30
CA ALA A 164 16.98 4.31 5.26
C ALA A 164 17.10 3.60 6.62
N LEU A 165 16.00 3.02 7.12
CA LEU A 165 16.00 2.24 8.36
C LEU A 165 16.83 0.95 8.24
N SER A 166 16.80 0.30 7.07
CA SER A 166 17.59 -0.91 6.82
C SER A 166 19.09 -0.62 6.81
N VAL A 167 19.51 0.51 6.23
CA VAL A 167 20.91 0.97 6.28
C VAL A 167 21.34 1.29 7.70
N ALA A 168 20.52 2.02 8.47
CA ALA A 168 20.84 2.38 9.85
C ALA A 168 21.04 1.16 10.77
N GLN A 169 20.33 0.05 10.53
CA GLN A 169 20.47 -1.19 11.30
C GLN A 169 21.72 -2.02 10.94
N THR A 170 22.35 -1.74 9.80
CA THR A 170 23.59 -2.43 9.36
C THR A 170 24.87 -1.69 9.74
N ALA A 171 24.77 -0.48 10.30
CA ALA A 171 25.91 0.24 10.82
C ALA A 171 26.48 -0.48 12.07
N PRO A 172 27.81 -0.68 12.18
CA PRO A 172 28.40 -1.36 13.32
C PRO A 172 28.13 -0.57 14.61
N SER A 173 27.68 -1.27 15.67
CA SER A 173 27.52 -0.66 16.99
C SER A 173 28.86 -0.03 17.42
N PRO A 174 28.86 1.21 17.95
CA PRO A 174 30.06 1.77 18.56
C PRO A 174 30.52 0.81 19.66
N ALA A 175 31.78 0.37 19.55
CA ALA A 175 32.37 -0.53 20.52
C ALA A 175 32.20 0.09 21.92
N GLN A 176 31.53 -0.64 22.81
CA GLN A 176 31.51 -0.29 24.24
C GLN A 176 32.90 -0.60 24.77
N THR A 177 33.77 0.42 24.81
CA THR A 177 35.05 0.40 25.54
C THR A 177 34.86 0.95 26.93
#